data_AF-A0A1C5M990-F1
#
_entry.id   AF-A0A1C5M990-F1
#
_cell.length_a   1.000
_cell.length_b   1.000
_cell.length_c   1.000
_cell.angle_alpha   90.00
_cell.angle_beta   90.00
_cell.angle_gamma   90.00
#
_symmetry.space_group_name_H-M   'P 1'
#
loop_
_entity.id
_entity.type
_entity.pdbx_description
1 polymer ?
#
loop_
_entity_poly.entity_id
_entity_poly.type
_entity_poly.pdbx_seq_one_letter_code
_entity_poly.pdbx_strand_id
1 'polypeptide(L)'
;MLRHNDNNKWYGVVLEVSADKLGLPEAGIIDVLNVKSDPLLIGSLRGQEGYFPTYHMNKGKWISIQLGKPELDDAIKDLLSLSYELTAPKKRNSKSSAKIREIP
;
A
#
# COMPACT_ATOMS: atom_id res chain seq x y z
N MET A 1 -11.47 -5.42 -5.87
CA MET A 1 -10.90 -5.02 -4.56
C MET A 1 -10.58 -6.27 -3.74
N LEU A 2 -9.44 -6.24 -3.04
CA LEU A 2 -8.89 -7.33 -2.24
C LEU A 2 -8.95 -6.97 -0.75
N ARG A 3 -9.53 -7.85 0.06
CA ARG A 3 -9.74 -7.63 1.50
C ARG A 3 -9.62 -8.91 2.30
N HIS A 4 -9.20 -8.80 3.56
CA HIS A 4 -9.19 -9.93 4.48
C HIS A 4 -10.62 -10.34 4.85
N ASN A 5 -10.87 -11.64 4.95
CA ASN A 5 -12.19 -12.17 5.30
C ASN A 5 -12.52 -11.99 6.79
N ASP A 6 -11.50 -11.95 7.65
CA ASP A 6 -11.64 -11.93 9.11
C ASP A 6 -11.86 -10.53 9.70
N ASN A 7 -11.25 -9.50 9.10
CA ASN A 7 -11.26 -8.13 9.61
C ASN A 7 -11.78 -7.09 8.61
N ASN A 8 -12.18 -7.53 7.41
CA ASN A 8 -12.71 -6.71 6.31
C ASN A 8 -11.80 -5.57 5.82
N LYS A 9 -10.54 -5.50 6.26
CA LYS A 9 -9.60 -4.47 5.82
C LYS A 9 -9.12 -4.77 4.41
N TRP A 10 -9.07 -3.72 3.61
CA TRP A 10 -8.55 -3.77 2.27
C TRP A 10 -7.02 -3.86 2.30
N TYR A 11 -6.47 -4.68 1.42
CA TYR A 11 -5.03 -4.80 1.19
C TYR A 11 -4.65 -4.58 -0.28
N GLY A 12 -5.62 -4.49 -1.19
CA GLY A 12 -5.36 -4.16 -2.59
C GLY A 12 -6.60 -3.59 -3.25
N VAL A 13 -6.44 -2.55 -4.08
CA VAL A 13 -7.54 -1.95 -4.84
C VAL A 13 -7.07 -1.69 -6.25
N VAL A 14 -7.69 -2.35 -7.23
CA VAL A 14 -7.46 -2.05 -8.65
C VAL A 14 -8.37 -0.89 -9.05
N LEU A 15 -7.81 0.11 -9.71
CA LEU A 15 -8.49 1.31 -10.18
C LEU A 15 -8.05 1.64 -11.59
N GLU A 16 -9.02 2.04 -12.42
CA GLU A 16 -8.78 2.71 -13.69
C GLU A 16 -8.62 4.20 -13.43
N VAL A 17 -7.46 4.76 -13.76
CA VAL A 17 -7.14 6.17 -13.52
C VAL A 17 -6.68 6.81 -14.82
N SER A 18 -7.19 8.01 -15.11
CA SER A 18 -6.73 8.74 -16.27
C SER A 18 -5.27 9.18 -16.11
N ALA A 19 -4.48 9.04 -17.16
CA ALA A 19 -3.03 9.26 -17.13
C ALA A 19 -2.64 10.68 -16.67
N ASP A 20 -3.46 11.70 -16.98
CA ASP A 20 -3.30 13.08 -16.51
C ASP A 20 -3.33 13.19 -14.98
N LYS A 21 -4.17 12.39 -14.30
CA LYS A 21 -4.25 12.36 -12.83
C LYS A 21 -3.03 11.71 -12.18
N LEU A 22 -2.28 10.92 -12.95
CA LEU A 22 -1.01 10.32 -12.55
C LEU A 22 0.18 11.22 -12.88
N GLY A 23 -0.05 12.39 -13.50
CA GLY A 23 0.99 13.33 -13.91
C GLY A 23 1.71 12.92 -15.20
N LEU A 24 1.11 12.04 -16.00
CA LEU A 24 1.66 11.59 -17.27
C LEU A 24 1.19 12.51 -18.41
N PRO A 25 2.03 12.75 -19.43
CA PRO A 25 1.70 13.66 -20.54
C PRO A 25 0.72 13.05 -21.55
N GLU A 26 0.57 11.73 -21.55
CA GLU A 26 -0.27 11.02 -22.50
C GLU A 26 -1.74 10.99 -22.06
N ALA A 27 -2.64 11.01 -23.04
CA ALA A 27 -4.06 10.76 -22.80
C ALA A 27 -4.32 9.25 -22.75
N GLY A 28 -5.07 8.78 -21.75
CA GLY A 28 -5.41 7.37 -21.63
C GLY A 28 -5.94 7.01 -20.25
N ILE A 29 -6.39 5.77 -20.13
CA ILE A 29 -6.74 5.13 -18.87
C ILE A 29 -5.64 4.13 -18.54
N ILE A 30 -5.17 4.17 -17.31
CA ILE A 30 -4.13 3.30 -16.77
C ILE A 30 -4.72 2.53 -15.60
N ASP A 31 -4.57 1.21 -15.65
CA ASP A 31 -4.86 0.35 -14.52
C ASP A 31 -3.76 0.45 -13.48
N VAL A 32 -4.13 0.79 -12.25
CA VAL A 32 -3.22 0.83 -11.11
C VAL A 32 -3.73 -0.03 -9.97
N LEU A 33 -2.80 -0.64 -9.25
CA LEU A 33 -3.06 -1.33 -8.01
C LEU A 33 -2.62 -0.46 -6.83
N ASN A 34 -3.57 -0.06 -6.00
CA ASN A 34 -3.29 0.59 -4.72
C ASN A 34 -3.06 -0.46 -3.64
N VAL A 35 -1.90 -0.38 -3.00
CA VAL A 35 -1.49 -1.26 -1.92
C VAL A 35 -1.00 -0.45 -0.73
N LYS A 36 -1.30 -0.93 0.47
CA LYS A 36 -0.74 -0.38 1.70
C LYS A 36 0.73 -0.74 1.79
N SER A 37 1.57 0.24 2.12
CA SER A 37 3.02 0.09 2.27
C SER A 37 3.52 0.97 3.44
N ASP A 38 4.76 0.79 3.86
CA ASP A 38 5.37 1.62 4.90
C ASP A 38 5.95 2.92 4.30
N PRO A 39 6.08 4.00 5.11
CA PRO A 39 6.53 5.29 4.62
C PRO A 39 7.94 5.30 4.01
N LEU A 40 8.84 4.43 4.46
CA LEU A 40 10.22 4.38 3.94
C LEU A 40 10.21 3.79 2.54
N LEU A 41 9.55 2.65 2.34
CA LEU A 41 9.41 2.04 1.03
C LEU A 41 8.66 2.94 0.05
N ILE A 42 7.59 3.61 0.51
CA ILE A 42 6.88 4.62 -0.29
C ILE A 42 7.83 5.73 -0.72
N GLY A 43 8.70 6.21 0.17
CA GLY A 43 9.70 7.23 -0.13
C GLY A 43 10.68 6.77 -1.22
N SER A 44 11.14 5.52 -1.16
CA SER A 44 12.09 4.95 -2.14
C SER A 44 11.47 4.67 -3.51
N LEU A 45 10.19 4.27 -3.56
CA LEU A 45 9.51 3.92 -4.82
C LEU A 45 8.95 5.16 -5.53
N ARG A 46 8.64 6.23 -4.80
CA ARG A 46 8.13 7.46 -5.41
C ARG A 46 9.15 8.07 -6.36
N GLY A 47 8.70 8.37 -7.58
CA GLY A 47 9.54 8.92 -8.65
C GLY A 47 10.15 7.85 -9.56
N GLN A 48 10.01 6.57 -9.22
CA GLN A 48 10.29 5.49 -10.15
C GLN A 48 9.15 5.34 -11.16
N GLU A 49 9.48 4.93 -12.38
CA GLU A 49 8.48 4.71 -13.42
C GLU A 49 7.48 3.62 -13.01
N GLY A 50 6.19 3.86 -13.25
CA GLY A 50 5.13 2.93 -12.90
C GLY A 50 4.65 3.02 -11.45
N TYR A 51 5.23 3.90 -10.63
CA TYR A 51 4.79 4.15 -9.26
C TYR A 51 4.20 5.55 -9.11
N PHE A 52 3.01 5.63 -8.50
CA PHE A 52 2.27 6.87 -8.36
C PHE A 52 1.80 7.11 -6.91
N PRO A 53 1.65 8.38 -6.50
CA PRO A 53 0.93 8.71 -5.29
C PRO A 53 -0.54 8.27 -5.41
N THR A 54 -1.10 7.69 -4.35
CA THR A 54 -2.51 7.28 -4.39
C THR A 54 -3.45 8.47 -4.47
N TYR A 55 -4.46 8.36 -5.33
CA TYR A 55 -5.62 9.22 -5.35
C TYR A 55 -6.61 8.78 -4.24
N HIS A 56 -7.18 9.73 -3.49
CA HIS A 56 -8.10 9.56 -2.33
C HIS A 56 -7.61 8.82 -1.07
N MET A 57 -6.62 7.90 -1.15
CA MET A 57 -6.11 7.20 0.04
C MET A 57 -5.01 8.01 0.77
N ASN A 58 -4.71 7.61 2.01
CA ASN A 58 -3.63 8.23 2.78
C ASN A 58 -2.28 7.97 2.08
N LYS A 59 -1.78 8.99 1.39
CA LYS A 59 -0.55 8.93 0.59
C LYS A 59 0.68 8.50 1.39
N GLY A 60 0.70 8.68 2.72
CA GLY A 60 1.80 8.25 3.58
C GLY A 60 1.78 6.77 3.96
N LYS A 61 0.73 6.02 3.59
CA LYS A 61 0.58 4.59 3.92
C LYS A 61 0.16 3.74 2.73
N TRP A 62 -0.06 4.35 1.58
CA TRP A 62 -0.51 3.68 0.37
C TRP A 62 0.29 4.21 -0.83
N ILE A 63 0.51 3.32 -1.78
CA ILE A 63 1.15 3.60 -3.06
C ILE A 63 0.36 2.93 -4.19
N SER A 64 0.37 3.54 -5.38
CA SER A 64 -0.19 2.97 -6.60
C SER A 64 0.95 2.42 -7.45
N ILE A 65 0.81 1.20 -7.97
CA ILE A 65 1.72 0.59 -8.96
C ILE A 65 0.95 0.28 -10.25
N GLN A 66 1.55 0.56 -11.41
CA GLN A 66 0.95 0.34 -12.72
C GLN A 66 0.82 -1.17 -13.02
N LEU A 67 -0.33 -1.57 -13.55
CA LEU A 67 -0.57 -2.91 -14.09
C LEU A 67 -0.28 -2.96 -15.61
N GLY A 68 -0.08 -4.17 -16.13
CA GLY A 68 0.19 -4.38 -17.56
C GLY A 68 1.63 -4.16 -18.00
N LYS A 69 2.54 -3.96 -17.03
CA LYS A 69 4.00 -3.86 -17.23
C LYS A 69 4.69 -5.09 -16.64
N PRO A 70 5.14 -6.06 -17.46
CA PRO A 70 5.77 -7.29 -16.97
C PRO A 70 6.98 -7.05 -16.07
N GLU A 71 7.71 -5.97 -16.28
CA GLU A 71 8.84 -5.55 -15.45
C GLU A 71 8.45 -5.18 -14.01
N LEU A 72 7.17 -4.95 -13.74
CA LEU A 72 6.64 -4.66 -12.40
C LEU A 72 6.00 -5.88 -11.73
N ASP A 73 5.83 -7.01 -12.41
CA ASP A 73 5.06 -8.15 -11.89
C ASP A 73 5.59 -8.70 -10.56
N ASP A 74 6.91 -8.78 -10.39
CA ASP A 74 7.50 -9.25 -9.14
C ASP A 74 7.34 -8.21 -8.02
N ALA A 75 7.52 -6.93 -8.33
CA ALA A 75 7.27 -5.85 -7.38
C ALA A 75 5.78 -5.80 -6.95
N ILE A 76 4.85 -6.07 -7.87
CA ILE A 76 3.42 -6.17 -7.58
C ILE A 76 3.17 -7.29 -6.57
N LYS A 77 3.75 -8.48 -6.77
CA LYS A 77 3.59 -9.63 -5.85
C LYS A 77 4.16 -9.30 -4.47
N ASP A 78 5.34 -8.70 -4.41
CA ASP A 78 6.02 -8.35 -3.17
C ASP A 78 5.22 -7.29 -2.38
N LEU A 79 4.78 -6.22 -3.06
CA LEU A 79 3.99 -5.17 -2.43
C LEU A 79 2.62 -5.66 -1.99
N LEU A 80 1.98 -6.55 -2.76
CA LEU A 80 0.69 -7.13 -2.39
C LEU A 80 0.83 -8.02 -1.16
N SER A 81 1.88 -8.83 -1.09
CA SER A 81 2.21 -9.68 0.05
C SER A 81 2.47 -8.85 1.31
N LEU A 82 3.32 -7.81 1.19
CA LEU A 82 3.55 -6.85 2.27
C LEU A 82 2.26 -6.18 2.72
N SER A 83 1.42 -5.76 1.77
CA SER A 83 0.16 -5.11 2.08
C SER A 83 -0.79 -6.01 2.85
N TYR A 84 -0.87 -7.28 2.46
CA TYR A 84 -1.65 -8.31 3.15
C TYR A 84 -1.20 -8.43 4.62
N GLU A 85 0.11 -8.51 4.88
CA GLU A 85 0.66 -8.57 6.23
C GLU A 85 0.38 -7.30 7.06
N LEU A 86 0.57 -6.11 6.47
CA LEU A 86 0.34 -4.82 7.13
C LEU A 86 -1.13 -4.53 7.47
N THR A 87 -2.04 -5.35 6.94
CA THR A 87 -3.50 -5.22 7.11
C THR A 87 -4.13 -6.42 7.79
N ALA A 88 -3.38 -7.52 7.97
CA ALA A 88 -3.80 -8.70 8.70
C ALA A 88 -4.21 -8.34 10.14
N PRO A 89 -5.06 -9.16 10.79
CA PRO A 89 -5.42 -8.93 12.18
C PRO A 89 -4.17 -8.97 13.05
N LYS A 90 -4.00 -7.96 13.89
CA LYS A 90 -2.98 -8.02 14.93
C LYS A 90 -3.38 -9.11 15.91
N LYS A 91 -2.52 -10.12 16.12
CA LYS A 91 -2.61 -10.97 17.31
C LYS A 91 -2.54 -10.02 18.52
N ARG A 92 -3.57 -10.03 19.37
CA ARG A 92 -3.56 -9.25 20.62
C ARG A 92 -2.40 -9.77 21.47
N ASN A 93 -1.24 -9.14 21.40
CA ASN A 93 -0.28 -9.24 22.50
C ASN A 93 -0.94 -8.49 23.67
N SER A 94 -1.38 -9.24 24.67
CA SER A 94 -1.75 -8.69 25.97
C SER A 94 -0.62 -7.78 26.42
N LYS A 95 -0.92 -6.49 26.63
CA LYS A 95 0.06 -5.53 27.13
C LYS A 95 0.65 -6.08 28.43
N SER A 96 1.94 -6.40 28.44
CA SER A 96 2.71 -6.47 29.67
C SER A 96 2.67 -5.06 30.25
N SER A 97 1.82 -4.84 31.25
CA SER A 97 1.84 -3.63 32.06
C SER A 97 3.19 -3.62 32.77
N ALA A 98 4.16 -2.87 32.23
CA ALA A 98 5.37 -2.54 32.96
C ALA A 98 4.93 -1.65 34.14
N LYS A 99 4.71 -2.30 35.28
CA LYS A 99 4.46 -1.64 36.55
C LYS A 99 5.76 -0.94 36.94
N ILE A 100 5.83 0.36 36.68
CA ILE A 100 6.84 1.23 37.30
C ILE A 100 6.61 1.08 38.80
N ARG A 101 7.51 0.37 39.48
CA ARG A 101 7.61 0.39 40.93
C ARG A 101 8.42 1.62 41.28
N GLU A 102 7.69 2.60 41.80
CA GLU A 102 8.25 3.73 42.52
C GLU A 102 8.93 3.26 43.82
N ILE A 103 10.19 3.69 43.97
CA ILE A 103 10.97 4.08 45.17
C ILE A 103 11.27 3.02 46.27
N PRO A 104 12.28 3.22 47.14
CA PRO A 104 12.53 4.39 47.99
C PRO A 104 13.58 5.40 47.50
#